data_AF-A0A9P9DDC7-F1
#
_entry.id   AF-A0A9P9DDC7-F1
#
_cell.length_a   1.000
_cell.length_b   1.000
_cell.length_c   1.000
_cell.angle_alpha   90.00
_cell.angle_beta   90.00
_cell.angle_gamma   90.00
#
_symmetry.space_group_name_H-M   'P 1'
#
loop_
_entity.id
_entity.type
_entity.pdbx_description
1 polymer ?
#
loop_
_entity_poly.entity_id
_entity_poly.type
_entity_poly.pdbx_seq_one_letter_code
_entity_poly.pdbx_strand_id
1 'polypeptide(L)'
;MLRLIQRLLGRAPKSQLPPFNFARNRFRAKKIWPPNLRELTEKQQFRFERKFKRRLRLKSIRPTWNKWTKIIQWSMIGFVVVWGVFFHDFVKDPLNPQPGEQPFKALRDWTKRKLGGFWTHTDDRLPPGVSTSTGADRPSRDGPP
;
A
#
# COMPACT_ATOMS: atom_id res chain seq x y z
N MET A 1 -5.03 -2.38 -16.92
CA MET A 1 -4.34 -2.08 -15.64
C MET A 1 -4.54 -0.65 -15.12
N LEU A 2 -4.53 0.39 -15.96
CA LEU A 2 -4.67 1.81 -15.54
C LEU A 2 -5.94 2.13 -14.70
N ARG A 3 -7.07 1.46 -14.97
CA ARG A 3 -8.32 1.65 -14.20
C ARG A 3 -8.23 1.20 -12.73
N LEU A 4 -7.37 0.22 -12.43
CA LEU A 4 -7.18 -0.28 -11.07
C LEU A 4 -6.36 0.71 -10.23
N ILE A 5 -5.32 1.30 -10.85
CA ILE A 5 -4.46 2.32 -10.25
C ILE A 5 -5.26 3.59 -9.94
N GLN A 6 -6.13 4.03 -10.87
CA GLN A 6 -7.02 5.18 -10.65
C GLN A 6 -8.01 4.97 -9.48
N ARG A 7 -8.45 3.72 -9.26
CA ARG A 7 -9.28 3.36 -8.10
C ARG A 7 -8.49 3.35 -6.78
N LEU A 8 -7.24 2.90 -6.80
CA LEU A 8 -6.35 2.90 -5.63
C LEU A 8 -5.94 4.33 -5.21
N LEU A 9 -5.73 5.22 -6.17
CA LEU A 9 -5.40 6.64 -5.94
C LEU A 9 -6.63 7.49 -5.52
N GLY A 10 -7.76 6.86 -5.20
CA GLY A 10 -8.94 7.54 -4.63
C GLY A 10 -9.72 8.44 -5.60
N ARG A 11 -9.40 8.42 -6.90
CA ARG A 11 -10.14 9.18 -7.91
C ARG A 11 -11.40 8.40 -8.26
N ALA A 12 -12.46 8.60 -7.47
CA ALA A 12 -13.77 8.07 -7.80
C ALA A 12 -14.15 8.57 -9.21
N PRO A 13 -14.57 7.69 -10.13
CA PRO A 13 -15.01 8.11 -11.45
C PRO A 13 -16.20 9.07 -11.25
N LYS A 14 -16.10 10.28 -11.82
CA LYS A 14 -17.24 11.20 -11.86
C LYS A 14 -18.39 10.45 -12.53
N SER A 15 -19.52 10.33 -11.85
CA SER A 15 -20.70 9.70 -12.42
C SER A 15 -21.05 10.42 -13.72
N GLN A 16 -20.99 9.73 -14.86
CA GLN A 16 -21.34 10.28 -16.18
C GLN A 16 -22.86 10.45 -16.37
N LEU A 17 -23.61 10.40 -15.26
CA LEU A 17 -25.05 10.53 -15.29
C LEU A 17 -25.38 12.00 -15.56
N PRO A 18 -26.24 12.31 -16.54
CA PRO A 18 -26.75 13.66 -16.73
C PRO A 18 -27.43 14.12 -15.43
N PRO A 19 -27.46 15.44 -15.15
CA PRO A 19 -28.13 15.97 -13.97
C PRO A 19 -29.57 15.44 -13.93
N PHE A 20 -29.96 14.91 -12.76
CA PHE A 20 -31.25 14.25 -12.60
C PHE A 20 -32.39 15.23 -12.85
N ASN A 21 -33.12 15.05 -13.94
CA ASN A 21 -34.26 15.89 -14.29
C ASN A 21 -35.54 15.35 -13.63
N PHE A 22 -35.99 16.01 -12.57
CA PHE A 22 -37.18 15.62 -11.81
C PHE A 22 -38.46 15.56 -12.65
N ALA A 23 -38.57 16.34 -13.73
CA ALA A 23 -39.76 16.40 -14.58
C ALA A 23 -39.93 15.14 -15.46
N ARG A 24 -38.82 14.49 -15.83
CA ARG A 24 -38.79 13.29 -16.71
C ARG A 24 -38.92 11.97 -15.91
N ASN A 25 -38.97 12.02 -14.59
CA ASN A 25 -39.00 10.82 -13.77
C ASN A 25 -40.32 10.04 -13.90
N ARG A 26 -40.23 8.76 -14.28
CA ARG A 26 -41.36 7.79 -14.37
C ARG A 26 -42.10 7.67 -13.04
N PHE A 27 -41.37 7.73 -11.92
CA PHE A 27 -41.91 7.62 -10.57
C PHE A 27 -41.88 9.00 -9.90
N ARG A 28 -42.94 9.78 -10.10
CA ARG A 28 -43.06 11.11 -9.48
C ARG A 28 -43.22 10.97 -7.97
N ALA A 29 -42.47 11.78 -7.22
CA ALA A 29 -42.62 11.83 -5.77
C ALA A 29 -44.00 12.39 -5.41
N LYS A 30 -44.79 11.65 -4.62
CA LYS A 30 -46.12 12.10 -4.16
C LYS A 30 -46.06 13.32 -3.24
N LYS A 31 -44.91 13.52 -2.58
CA LYS A 31 -44.63 14.68 -1.72
C LYS A 31 -43.33 15.31 -2.19
N ILE A 32 -43.35 16.63 -2.37
CA ILE A 32 -42.15 17.40 -2.71
C ILE A 32 -41.20 17.34 -1.52
N TRP A 33 -39.96 16.95 -1.79
CA TRP A 33 -38.85 16.98 -0.86
C TRP A 33 -37.84 18.00 -1.39
N PRO A 34 -37.21 18.84 -0.54
CA PRO A 34 -37.41 19.02 0.89
C PRO A 34 -38.71 19.77 1.25
N PRO A 35 -39.27 19.55 2.44
CA PRO A 35 -40.40 20.33 2.91
C PRO A 35 -39.91 21.73 3.29
N ASN A 36 -40.76 22.75 3.11
CA ASN A 36 -40.45 24.11 3.53
C ASN A 36 -40.35 24.19 5.06
N LEU A 37 -39.14 24.08 5.60
CA LEU A 37 -38.89 24.04 7.06
C LEU A 37 -39.38 25.29 7.79
N ARG A 38 -39.58 26.40 7.08
CA ARG A 38 -40.07 27.69 7.61
C ARG A 38 -41.59 27.72 7.84
N GLU A 39 -42.33 26.85 7.18
CA GLU A 39 -43.80 26.76 7.29
C GLU A 39 -44.24 25.73 8.34
N LEU A 40 -43.30 24.95 8.90
CA LEU A 40 -43.60 23.92 9.89
C LEU A 40 -43.65 24.50 11.30
N THR A 41 -44.55 23.98 12.13
CA THR A 41 -44.56 24.24 13.57
C THR A 41 -43.22 23.85 14.21
N GLU A 42 -42.74 24.61 15.19
CA GLU A 42 -41.47 24.37 15.91
C GLU A 42 -41.33 22.93 16.43
N LYS A 43 -42.42 22.36 16.95
CA LYS A 43 -42.45 20.95 17.42
C LYS A 43 -42.16 19.95 16.29
N GLN A 44 -42.62 20.21 15.09
CA GLN A 44 -42.36 19.37 13.93
C GLN A 44 -40.93 19.58 13.42
N GLN A 45 -40.46 20.83 13.39
CA GLN A 45 -39.07 21.17 13.04
C GLN A 45 -38.07 20.45 13.95
N PHE A 46 -38.28 20.47 15.27
CA PHE A 46 -37.44 19.77 16.24
C PHE A 46 -37.39 18.25 16.00
N ARG A 47 -38.52 17.63 15.62
CA ARG A 47 -38.56 16.20 15.28
C ARG A 47 -37.74 15.88 14.03
N PHE A 48 -37.81 16.73 13.01
CA PHE A 48 -37.02 16.57 11.78
C PHE A 48 -35.53 16.76 12.06
N GLU A 49 -35.17 17.78 12.82
CA GLU A 49 -33.79 18.04 13.22
C GLU A 49 -33.20 16.85 14.00
N ARG A 50 -33.93 16.35 15.00
CA ARG A 50 -33.52 15.17 15.78
C ARG A 50 -33.33 13.93 14.89
N LYS A 51 -34.25 13.69 13.95
CA LYS A 51 -34.15 12.57 12.98
C LYS A 51 -32.95 12.75 12.05
N PHE A 52 -32.69 13.97 11.59
CA PHE A 52 -31.56 14.30 10.73
C PHE A 52 -30.23 14.10 11.45
N LYS A 53 -30.07 14.66 12.66
CA LYS A 53 -28.88 14.48 13.51
C LYS A 53 -28.57 13.00 13.79
N ARG A 54 -29.60 12.19 14.09
CA ARG A 54 -29.45 10.73 14.27
C ARG A 54 -28.92 10.05 13.00
N ARG A 55 -29.49 10.37 11.84
CA ARG A 55 -29.06 9.80 10.55
C ARG A 55 -27.66 10.25 10.16
N LEU A 56 -27.31 11.50 10.41
CA LEU A 56 -25.94 11.99 10.23
C LEU A 56 -24.96 11.24 11.10
N ARG A 57 -25.29 11.03 12.39
CA ARG A 57 -24.46 10.22 13.30
C ARG A 57 -24.26 8.80 12.80
N LEU A 58 -25.29 8.15 12.27
CA LEU A 58 -25.19 6.81 11.67
C LEU A 58 -24.33 6.79 10.41
N LYS A 59 -24.47 7.80 9.54
CA LYS A 59 -23.62 7.94 8.33
C LYS A 59 -22.18 8.30 8.66
N SER A 60 -21.95 8.99 9.78
CA SER A 60 -20.63 9.37 10.25
C SER A 60 -19.93 8.24 11.02
N ILE A 61 -20.53 7.06 11.17
CA ILE A 61 -19.86 5.89 11.76
C ILE A 61 -18.74 5.45 10.80
N ARG A 62 -17.58 6.04 11.11
CA ARG A 62 -16.23 6.06 10.54
C ARG A 62 -15.91 5.00 9.47
N PRO A 63 -16.27 5.25 8.20
CA PRO A 63 -15.69 4.51 7.08
C PRO A 63 -14.18 4.75 6.95
N THR A 64 -13.63 5.80 7.57
CA THR A 64 -12.20 6.12 7.57
C THR A 64 -11.41 5.16 8.45
N TRP A 65 -11.89 4.82 9.64
CA TRP A 65 -11.20 3.89 10.54
C TRP A 65 -11.00 2.52 9.88
N ASN A 66 -12.05 1.97 9.27
CA ASN A 66 -11.98 0.71 8.54
C ASN A 66 -11.07 0.77 7.30
N LYS A 67 -10.86 1.95 6.70
CA LYS A 67 -9.89 2.12 5.61
C LYS A 67 -8.47 2.08 6.15
N TRP A 68 -8.20 2.78 7.25
CA TRP A 68 -6.89 2.80 7.89
C TRP A 68 -6.48 1.43 8.39
N THR A 69 -7.35 0.70 9.08
CA THR A 69 -7.04 -0.66 9.56
C THR A 69 -6.73 -1.60 8.40
N LYS A 70 -7.46 -1.50 7.28
CA LYS A 70 -7.16 -2.27 6.07
C LYS A 70 -5.81 -1.90 5.47
N ILE A 71 -5.47 -0.61 5.37
CA ILE A 71 -4.16 -0.17 4.87
C ILE A 71 -3.04 -0.73 5.75
N ILE A 72 -3.19 -0.63 7.08
CA ILE A 72 -2.21 -1.17 8.03
C ILE A 72 -2.10 -2.70 7.89
N GLN A 73 -3.23 -3.42 7.79
CA GLN A 73 -3.23 -4.87 7.62
C GLN A 73 -2.49 -5.29 6.34
N TRP A 74 -2.80 -4.66 5.20
CA TRP A 74 -2.11 -4.93 3.93
C TRP A 74 -0.63 -4.50 3.98
N SER A 75 -0.31 -3.43 4.69
CA SER A 75 1.07 -2.98 4.91
C SER A 75 1.86 -4.00 5.74
N MET A 76 1.28 -4.56 6.79
CA MET A 76 1.91 -5.59 7.61
C MET A 76 2.12 -6.88 6.81
N ILE A 77 1.11 -7.32 6.05
CA ILE A 77 1.24 -8.49 5.16
C ILE A 77 2.35 -8.26 4.15
N GLY A 78 2.36 -7.11 3.47
CA GLY A 78 3.40 -6.75 2.51
C GLY A 78 4.79 -6.68 3.14
N PHE A 79 4.90 -6.10 4.33
CA PHE A 79 6.16 -6.02 5.07
C PHE A 79 6.72 -7.41 5.39
N VAL A 80 5.90 -8.32 5.93
CA VAL A 80 6.34 -9.70 6.24
C VAL A 80 6.75 -10.44 4.97
N VAL A 81 6.02 -10.27 3.87
CA VAL A 81 6.37 -10.90 2.59
C VAL A 81 7.71 -10.37 2.06
N VAL A 82 7.92 -9.06 2.04
CA VAL A 82 9.18 -8.46 1.57
C VAL A 82 10.34 -8.91 2.46
N TRP A 83 10.15 -8.88 3.78
CA TRP A 83 11.16 -9.34 4.73
C TRP A 83 11.50 -10.82 4.54
N GLY A 84 10.49 -11.68 4.41
CA GLY A 84 10.66 -13.10 4.10
C GLY A 84 11.44 -13.31 2.80
N VAL A 85 11.01 -12.66 1.73
CA VAL A 85 11.61 -12.87 0.40
C VAL A 85 13.03 -12.33 0.31
N PHE A 86 13.39 -11.22 0.97
CA PHE A 86 14.71 -10.57 0.77
C PHE A 86 15.70 -10.71 1.93
N PHE A 87 15.22 -10.73 3.17
CA PHE A 87 16.07 -10.59 4.35
C PHE A 87 16.07 -11.83 5.25
N HIS A 88 15.03 -12.67 5.20
CA HIS A 88 14.97 -13.87 6.01
C HIS A 88 15.95 -14.94 5.53
N ASP A 89 16.72 -15.49 6.46
CA ASP A 89 17.74 -16.51 6.21
C ASP A 89 17.19 -17.90 6.51
N PHE A 90 16.47 -18.48 5.54
CA PHE A 90 15.87 -19.82 5.63
C PHE A 90 16.90 -20.96 5.72
N VAL A 91 18.19 -20.69 5.57
CA VAL A 91 19.25 -21.72 5.69
C VAL A 91 19.38 -22.20 7.14
N LYS A 92 19.14 -21.31 8.09
CA LYS A 92 19.28 -21.57 9.53
C LYS A 92 17.97 -21.98 10.20
N ASP A 93 16.89 -22.12 9.41
CA ASP A 93 15.58 -22.47 9.92
C ASP A 93 15.46 -24.00 10.11
N PRO A 94 15.22 -24.49 11.33
CA PRO A 94 15.09 -25.93 11.60
C PRO A 94 13.87 -26.58 10.93
N LEU A 95 12.92 -25.81 10.39
CA LEU A 95 11.73 -26.29 9.70
C LEU A 95 11.84 -26.28 8.17
N ASN A 96 13.02 -26.00 7.61
CA ASN A 96 13.22 -25.98 6.17
C ASN A 96 13.28 -27.42 5.60
N PRO A 97 12.40 -27.80 4.65
CA PRO A 97 12.41 -29.14 4.04
C PRO A 97 13.66 -29.42 3.19
N GLN A 98 14.39 -28.39 2.74
CA GLN A 98 15.66 -28.52 2.02
C GLN A 98 16.77 -27.82 2.80
N PRO A 99 17.46 -28.53 3.72
CA PRO A 99 18.52 -27.94 4.53
C PRO A 99 19.67 -27.46 3.64
N GLY A 100 20.02 -26.17 3.75
CA GLY A 100 21.12 -25.55 3.00
C GLY A 100 20.71 -24.65 1.83
N GLU A 101 19.47 -24.77 1.31
CA GLU A 101 19.02 -23.95 0.18
C GLU A 101 18.23 -22.71 0.63
N GLN A 102 18.58 -21.52 0.11
CA GLN A 102 17.78 -20.31 0.28
C GLN A 102 16.67 -20.26 -0.78
N PRO A 103 15.39 -20.31 -0.39
CA PRO A 103 14.30 -20.03 -1.31
C PRO A 103 14.39 -18.58 -1.81
N PHE A 104 13.94 -18.34 -3.04
CA PHE A 104 13.99 -17.04 -3.73
C PHE A 104 15.40 -16.48 -4.02
N LYS A 105 16.47 -17.27 -3.93
CA LYS A 105 17.85 -16.85 -4.28
C LYS A 105 17.94 -16.23 -5.67
N ALA A 106 17.33 -16.84 -6.68
CA ALA A 106 17.30 -16.30 -8.05
C ALA A 106 16.66 -14.90 -8.13
N LEU A 107 15.59 -14.65 -7.37
CA LEU A 107 14.92 -13.36 -7.30
C LEU A 107 15.77 -12.31 -6.56
N ARG A 108 16.41 -12.70 -5.46
CA ARG A 108 17.35 -11.84 -4.71
C ARG A 108 18.52 -11.42 -5.60
N ASP A 109 19.13 -12.37 -6.30
CA ASP A 109 20.30 -12.12 -7.16
C ASP A 109 19.95 -11.30 -8.40
N TRP A 110 18.78 -11.53 -9.00
CA TRP A 110 18.25 -10.67 -10.07
C TRP A 110 18.04 -9.22 -9.58
N THR A 111 17.45 -9.06 -8.40
CA THR A 111 17.16 -7.73 -7.83
C THR A 111 18.45 -7.00 -7.46
N LYS A 112 19.42 -7.69 -6.84
CA LYS A 112 20.75 -7.14 -6.55
C LYS A 112 21.49 -6.71 -7.82
N ARG A 113 21.44 -7.51 -8.89
CA ARG A 113 22.05 -7.15 -10.19
C ARG A 113 21.41 -5.91 -10.81
N LYS A 114 20.08 -5.79 -10.75
CA LYS A 114 19.37 -4.62 -11.26
C LYS A 114 19.62 -3.37 -10.41
N LEU A 115 19.55 -3.46 -9.09
CA LEU A 115 19.80 -2.34 -8.19
C LEU A 115 21.27 -1.90 -8.19
N GLY A 116 22.22 -2.85 -8.26
CA GLY A 116 23.64 -2.55 -8.38
C GLY A 116 23.92 -1.67 -9.58
N GLY A 117 23.42 -2.04 -10.77
CA GLY A 117 23.60 -1.25 -12.00
C GLY A 117 23.02 0.17 -11.96
N PHE A 118 22.10 0.50 -11.04
CA PHE A 118 21.57 1.86 -10.88
C PHE A 118 22.36 2.72 -9.89
N TRP A 119 23.09 2.11 -8.95
CA TRP A 119 23.76 2.82 -7.84
C TRP A 119 25.29 2.74 -7.88
N THR A 120 25.89 1.73 -8.51
CA THR A 120 27.34 1.73 -8.80
C THR A 120 27.57 2.40 -10.15
N HIS A 121 28.02 3.66 -10.14
CA HIS A 121 28.79 4.18 -11.25
C HIS A 121 30.11 3.39 -11.28
N THR A 122 30.30 2.52 -12.28
CA THR A 122 31.64 2.08 -12.58
C THR A 122 32.40 3.31 -13.09
N ASP A 123 33.32 3.82 -12.28
CA ASP A 123 34.48 4.53 -12.82
C ASP A 123 35.35 3.48 -13.55
N ASP A 124 34.92 3.07 -14.73
CA ASP A 124 35.73 2.27 -15.67
C ASP A 124 36.77 3.18 -16.35
N ARG A 125 37.62 3.83 -15.54
CA ARG A 125 38.82 4.53 -15.99
C ARG A 125 40.00 4.25 -15.06
N LEU A 126 40.31 2.98 -14.87
CA LEU A 126 41.67 2.61 -14.48
C LEU A 126 42.30 1.82 -15.62
N PRO A 127 43.48 2.24 -16.12
CA PRO A 127 44.14 1.61 -17.25
C PRO A 127 44.53 0.15 -16.93
N PRO A 128 44.72 -0.70 -17.95
CA PRO A 128 45.00 -2.11 -17.77
C PRO A 128 46.34 -2.28 -17.04
N GLY A 129 46.31 -2.65 -15.75
CA GLY A 129 47.53 -2.95 -15.01
C GLY A 129 47.50 -2.91 -13.48
N VAL A 130 46.38 -2.55 -12.82
CA VAL A 130 46.36 -2.51 -11.35
C VAL A 130 45.28 -3.42 -10.79
N SER A 131 45.70 -4.61 -10.34
CA SER A 131 44.91 -5.49 -9.48
C SER A 131 44.89 -4.92 -8.06
N THR A 132 43.71 -4.61 -7.52
CA THR A 132 43.55 -4.28 -6.10
C THR A 132 43.75 -5.56 -5.28
N SER A 133 44.97 -5.75 -4.77
CA SER A 133 45.31 -6.77 -3.80
C SER A 133 44.67 -6.44 -2.47
N THR A 134 43.61 -7.17 -2.10
CA THR A 134 43.16 -7.27 -0.70
C THR A 134 43.26 -8.73 -0.28
N GLY A 135 44.49 -9.21 -0.16
CA GLY A 135 44.87 -10.42 0.56
C GLY A 135 45.74 -9.99 1.73
N ALA A 136 45.20 -10.02 2.94
CA ALA A 136 45.96 -9.75 4.16
C ALA A 136 46.77 -11.00 4.53
N ASP A 137 48.01 -11.06 4.07
CA ASP A 137 49.00 -12.08 4.47
C ASP A 137 49.47 -11.83 5.91
N ARG A 138 49.31 -12.84 6.77
CA ARG A 138 50.01 -12.96 8.06
C ARG A 138 51.40 -13.53 7.80
N PRO A 139 52.49 -12.97 8.36
CA PRO A 139 53.79 -13.61 8.26
C PRO A 139 53.94 -14.72 9.32
N SER A 140 54.12 -15.95 8.85
CA SER A 140 54.69 -17.07 9.61
C SER A 140 56.16 -16.76 9.94
N ARG A 141 56.54 -16.96 11.20
CA ARG A 141 57.91 -16.82 11.69
C ARG A 141 58.40 -18.21 12.11
N ASP A 142 59.25 -18.81 11.28
CA ASP A 142 59.96 -20.07 11.57
C ASP A 142 61.14 -19.82 12.54
N GLY A 143 61.52 -20.87 13.32
CA GLY A 143 62.52 -20.93 14.43
C GLY A 143 64.01 -20.85 14.00
N PRO A 144 65.01 -21.54 14.61
CA PRO A 144 65.11 -22.43 15.80
C PRO A 144 66.34 -22.00 16.69
N PRO A 145 67.22 -22.82 17.35
CA PRO A 145 67.39 -24.29 17.49
C PRO A 145 66.70 -24.92 18.70
#